data_AF-A0A3B9UPV3-F1
#
_entry.id   AF-A0A3B9UPV3-F1
#
_cell.length_a   1.000
_cell.length_b   1.000
_cell.length_c   1.000
_cell.angle_alpha   90.00
_cell.angle_beta   90.00
_cell.angle_gamma   90.00
#
_symmetry.space_group_name_H-M   'P 1'
#
loop_
_entity.id
_entity.type
_entity.pdbx_description
1 polymer ?
#
loop_
_entity_poly.entity_id
_entity_poly.type
_entity_poly.pdbx_seq_one_letter_code
_entity_poly.pdbx_strand_id
1 'polypeptide(L)'
;MSSNKKVEQIFTYLHSIKNINDKRIRNINEYEEVFFESHILDIDGCNIINNENRDEWLEINKNAKDIYNKFSKIYLKLQKNSENLEVIYAHGLLIGQVEDVKIMHPIFTKKMDLSFDDKNSVFSLKPYNNLTNIELDILSGFEPFPLQKIIEATSQIKSLGIDARNKDEVTEAIDKIIDILDIQNNSNDYKKLDSLLDMEENGDIIFYDEPVIIFRKVDTRLWNMELNSMLEEIRKGYKIPKTIEALVNNEKLEVDEITVEKWKEIGEDLLFPLPYNEDQKEITKRLSENFGVVVQGPPGTGKSHTIVNLICHLLAHGKRVLVTSQTDRALKVLNNKIPEEIRSLCMSILGDDAKAMEDLDDAVRKITENLSLDTTELKKQFKLLKFKLKQCKDNQDRIYESLRKIEYS
;
A
#
# COMPACT_ATOMS: atom_id res chain seq x y z
N MET A 1 -25.59 1.08 22.98
CA MET A 1 -25.22 0.43 21.70
C MET A 1 -23.86 -0.20 21.90
N SER A 2 -23.68 -1.50 21.62
CA SER A 2 -22.38 -2.15 21.81
C SER A 2 -21.32 -1.50 20.90
N SER A 3 -20.07 -1.47 21.36
CA SER A 3 -18.92 -0.97 20.58
C SER A 3 -18.88 -1.61 19.19
N ASN A 4 -19.12 -2.92 19.10
CA ASN A 4 -19.16 -3.65 17.84
C ASN A 4 -20.19 -3.10 16.85
N LYS A 5 -21.39 -2.76 17.31
CA LYS A 5 -22.45 -2.24 16.44
C LYS A 5 -22.14 -0.82 15.94
N LYS A 6 -21.47 0.00 16.75
CA LYS A 6 -21.03 1.34 16.32
C LYS A 6 -19.88 1.26 15.29
N VAL A 7 -18.92 0.35 15.51
CA VAL A 7 -17.84 0.13 14.55
C VAL A 7 -18.40 -0.43 13.24
N GLU A 8 -19.32 -1.39 13.30
CA GLU A 8 -20.02 -1.90 12.12
C GLU A 8 -20.70 -0.77 11.33
N GLN A 9 -21.37 0.18 12.01
CA GLN A 9 -21.97 1.33 11.34
C GLN A 9 -20.95 2.23 10.64
N ILE A 10 -19.79 2.48 11.25
CA ILE A 10 -18.74 3.29 10.60
C ILE A 10 -18.21 2.59 9.35
N PHE A 11 -17.91 1.30 9.43
CA PHE A 11 -17.41 0.55 8.28
C PHE A 11 -18.48 0.41 7.18
N THR A 12 -19.75 0.27 7.56
CA THR A 12 -20.89 0.28 6.62
C THR A 12 -21.03 1.65 5.94
N TYR A 13 -20.89 2.73 6.69
CA TYR A 13 -20.91 4.09 6.14
C TYR A 13 -19.75 4.33 5.17
N LEU A 14 -18.52 3.94 5.53
CA LEU A 14 -17.34 4.04 4.66
C LEU A 14 -17.53 3.24 3.36
N HIS A 15 -18.08 2.03 3.46
CA HIS A 15 -18.45 1.20 2.32
C HIS A 15 -19.49 1.88 1.44
N SER A 16 -20.54 2.46 2.03
CA SER A 16 -21.58 3.17 1.27
C SER A 16 -21.04 4.39 0.52
N ILE A 17 -20.17 5.20 1.14
CA ILE A 17 -19.56 6.38 0.49
C ILE A 17 -18.75 5.97 -0.74
N LYS A 18 -17.95 4.91 -0.64
CA LYS A 18 -17.11 4.47 -1.75
C LYS A 18 -17.93 3.91 -2.91
N ASN A 19 -19.02 3.21 -2.61
CA ASN A 19 -19.88 2.62 -3.63
C ASN A 19 -20.80 3.63 -4.35
N ILE A 20 -20.93 4.87 -3.85
CA ILE A 20 -21.85 5.86 -4.43
C ILE A 20 -21.37 6.39 -5.81
N ASN A 21 -20.08 6.23 -6.18
CA ASN A 21 -19.53 6.86 -7.39
C ASN A 21 -18.67 5.98 -8.32
N ASP A 22 -18.39 4.72 -8.01
CA ASP A 22 -17.54 3.89 -8.89
C ASP A 22 -18.36 3.24 -10.01
N LYS A 23 -18.21 3.76 -11.23
CA LYS A 23 -18.66 3.11 -12.46
C LYS A 23 -17.83 1.83 -12.64
N ARG A 24 -18.49 0.66 -12.63
CA ARG A 24 -17.84 -0.61 -12.93
C ARG A 24 -17.45 -0.65 -14.41
N ILE A 25 -16.16 -0.51 -14.69
CA ILE A 25 -15.61 -0.68 -16.03
C ILE A 25 -15.58 -2.19 -16.31
N ARG A 26 -16.42 -2.62 -17.26
CA ARG A 26 -16.45 -4.01 -17.74
C ARG A 26 -15.81 -4.16 -19.11
N ASN A 27 -15.38 -3.06 -19.71
CA ASN A 27 -14.75 -3.03 -21.02
C ASN A 27 -13.44 -2.24 -20.94
N ILE A 28 -12.32 -2.87 -21.28
CA ILE A 28 -10.99 -2.25 -21.23
C ILE A 28 -10.87 -0.98 -22.08
N ASN A 29 -11.72 -0.81 -23.10
CA ASN A 29 -11.75 0.40 -23.92
C ASN A 29 -12.21 1.65 -23.16
N GLU A 30 -12.78 1.50 -21.96
CA GLU A 30 -13.16 2.62 -21.10
C GLU A 30 -12.00 3.12 -20.23
N TYR A 31 -10.86 2.42 -20.20
CA TYR A 31 -9.66 2.85 -19.49
C TYR A 31 -8.94 4.00 -20.23
N GLU A 32 -8.05 4.69 -19.50
CA GLU A 32 -7.38 5.89 -20.03
C GLU A 32 -6.47 5.57 -21.22
N GLU A 33 -5.68 4.51 -21.14
CA GLU A 33 -4.93 3.93 -22.26
C GLU A 33 -4.79 2.41 -22.06
N VAL A 34 -4.78 1.65 -23.17
CA VAL A 34 -4.56 0.21 -23.19
C VAL A 34 -3.52 -0.11 -24.26
N PHE A 35 -2.55 -0.96 -23.91
CA PHE A 35 -1.50 -1.41 -24.81
C PHE A 35 -1.46 -2.94 -24.80
N PHE A 36 -1.72 -3.56 -25.94
CA PHE A 36 -1.60 -5.00 -26.11
C PHE A 36 -0.13 -5.38 -26.24
N GLU A 37 0.30 -6.41 -25.51
CA GLU A 37 1.70 -6.85 -25.51
C GLU A 37 2.13 -7.32 -26.91
N SER A 38 1.23 -7.99 -27.64
CA SER A 38 1.39 -8.39 -29.04
C SER A 38 1.79 -7.23 -29.95
N HIS A 39 1.16 -6.06 -29.81
CA HIS A 39 1.48 -4.87 -30.60
C HIS A 39 2.80 -4.20 -30.18
N ILE A 40 3.20 -4.32 -28.91
CA ILE A 40 4.44 -3.73 -28.41
C ILE A 40 5.65 -4.51 -28.89
N LEU A 41 5.55 -5.84 -28.99
CA LEU A 41 6.61 -6.74 -29.47
C LEU A 41 7.11 -6.40 -30.88
N ASP A 42 6.24 -5.87 -31.74
CA ASP A 42 6.55 -5.57 -33.14
C ASP A 42 7.22 -4.20 -33.34
N ILE A 43 7.39 -3.40 -32.27
CA ILE A 43 7.84 -2.02 -32.36
C ILE A 43 9.32 -1.89 -31.96
N ASP A 44 10.13 -1.40 -32.90
CA ASP A 44 11.54 -1.08 -32.66
C ASP A 44 11.68 -0.07 -31.51
N GLY A 45 12.52 -0.41 -30.53
CA GLY A 45 12.71 0.37 -29.31
C GLY A 45 11.87 -0.06 -28.11
N CYS A 46 10.97 -1.03 -28.28
CA CYS A 46 10.30 -1.74 -27.20
C CYS A 46 11.00 -3.09 -26.97
N ASN A 47 11.34 -3.40 -25.73
CA ASN A 47 11.99 -4.66 -25.37
C ASN A 47 11.26 -5.31 -24.20
N ILE A 48 10.71 -6.49 -24.44
CA ILE A 48 10.06 -7.31 -23.41
C ILE A 48 11.10 -8.24 -22.82
N ILE A 49 11.37 -8.08 -21.52
CA ILE A 49 12.44 -8.78 -20.83
C ILE A 49 11.85 -9.98 -20.10
N ASN A 50 12.08 -11.18 -20.62
CA ASN A 50 11.63 -12.46 -20.04
C ASN A 50 12.73 -13.16 -19.21
N ASN A 51 13.61 -12.40 -18.56
CA ASN A 51 14.79 -12.95 -17.89
C ASN A 51 14.60 -12.98 -16.37
N GLU A 52 14.81 -14.15 -15.74
CA GLU A 52 14.73 -14.32 -14.27
C GLU A 52 15.68 -13.39 -13.49
N ASN A 53 16.73 -12.88 -14.15
CA ASN A 53 17.74 -12.01 -13.53
C ASN A 53 17.47 -10.50 -13.67
N ARG A 54 16.35 -10.08 -14.27
CA ARG A 54 15.97 -8.67 -14.38
C ARG A 54 14.52 -8.47 -13.96
N ASP A 55 14.31 -7.54 -13.04
CA ASP A 55 12.97 -7.21 -12.54
C ASP A 55 12.16 -6.40 -13.57
N GLU A 56 12.81 -5.74 -14.52
CA GLU A 56 12.11 -5.02 -15.58
C GLU A 56 11.37 -5.98 -16.51
N TRP A 57 10.10 -5.70 -16.76
CA TRP A 57 9.24 -6.48 -17.65
C TRP A 57 9.20 -5.88 -19.06
N LEU A 58 9.25 -4.55 -19.17
CA LEU A 58 9.24 -3.82 -20.42
C LEU A 58 10.18 -2.62 -20.36
N GLU A 59 11.03 -2.46 -21.37
CA GLU A 59 11.82 -1.24 -21.62
C GLU A 59 11.35 -0.56 -22.90
N ILE A 60 11.25 0.76 -22.86
CA ILE A 60 10.83 1.59 -24.00
C ILE A 60 11.83 2.73 -24.17
N ASN A 61 12.54 2.73 -25.29
CA ASN A 61 13.48 3.78 -25.67
C ASN A 61 12.90 4.69 -26.77
N LYS A 62 13.66 5.73 -27.14
CA LYS A 62 13.23 6.76 -28.10
C LYS A 62 12.90 6.23 -29.50
N ASN A 63 13.41 5.04 -29.89
CA ASN A 63 13.12 4.45 -31.21
C ASN A 63 11.64 4.06 -31.34
N ALA A 64 10.96 3.78 -30.22
CA ALA A 64 9.54 3.43 -30.19
C ALA A 64 8.59 4.61 -30.46
N LYS A 65 9.13 5.81 -30.71
CA LYS A 65 8.43 7.04 -31.16
C LYS A 65 7.12 7.32 -30.42
N ASP A 66 5.99 6.89 -30.99
CA ASP A 66 4.65 7.18 -30.48
C ASP A 66 4.39 6.52 -29.13
N ILE A 67 4.85 5.27 -28.94
CA ILE A 67 4.75 4.59 -27.63
C ILE A 67 5.59 5.35 -26.59
N TYR A 68 6.81 5.73 -26.94
CA TYR A 68 7.68 6.50 -26.05
C TYR A 68 7.01 7.81 -25.60
N ASN A 69 6.38 8.54 -26.53
CA ASN A 69 5.65 9.76 -26.23
C ASN A 69 4.43 9.53 -25.34
N LYS A 70 3.70 8.41 -25.53
CA LYS A 70 2.58 8.03 -24.66
C LYS A 70 3.05 7.72 -23.24
N PHE A 71 4.09 6.90 -23.08
CA PHE A 71 4.67 6.56 -21.78
C PHE A 71 5.25 7.78 -21.05
N SER A 72 5.86 8.72 -21.79
CA SER A 72 6.29 10.00 -21.22
C SER A 72 5.12 10.81 -20.63
N LYS A 73 3.98 10.89 -21.34
CA LYS A 73 2.78 11.56 -20.83
C LYS A 73 2.21 10.84 -19.60
N ILE A 74 2.16 9.51 -19.62
CA ILE A 74 1.71 8.68 -18.50
C ILE A 74 2.59 8.94 -17.27
N TYR A 75 3.92 8.88 -17.43
CA TYR A 75 4.88 9.15 -16.37
C TYR A 75 4.68 10.54 -15.74
N LEU A 76 4.51 11.58 -16.58
CA LEU A 76 4.25 12.94 -16.10
C LEU A 76 2.90 13.07 -15.37
N LYS A 77 1.87 12.32 -15.78
CA LYS A 77 0.57 12.29 -15.09
C LYS A 77 0.71 11.61 -13.72
N LEU A 78 1.40 10.47 -13.64
CA LEU A 78 1.65 9.75 -12.40
C LEU A 78 2.40 10.65 -11.39
N GLN A 79 3.42 11.39 -11.81
CA GLN A 79 4.17 12.30 -10.94
C GLN A 79 3.33 13.45 -10.35
N LYS A 80 2.23 13.84 -11.01
CA LYS A 80 1.39 14.95 -10.53
C LYS A 80 0.47 14.55 -9.37
N ASN A 81 0.28 13.26 -9.08
CA ASN A 81 -0.49 12.73 -7.94
C ASN A 81 -1.89 13.38 -7.71
N SER A 82 -2.49 13.97 -8.74
CA SER A 82 -3.77 14.69 -8.64
C SER A 82 -4.98 13.78 -8.87
N GLU A 83 -4.77 12.69 -9.61
CA GLU A 83 -5.76 11.68 -9.93
C GLU A 83 -5.13 10.35 -9.50
N ASN A 84 -5.84 9.54 -8.70
CA ASN A 84 -5.35 8.22 -8.28
C ASN A 84 -5.20 7.34 -9.52
N LEU A 85 -4.08 7.42 -10.21
CA LEU A 85 -3.79 6.73 -11.46
C LEU A 85 -2.76 5.63 -11.20
N GLU A 86 -2.86 4.53 -11.94
CA GLU A 86 -1.92 3.42 -11.88
C GLU A 86 -1.67 2.84 -13.27
N VAL A 87 -0.54 2.15 -13.39
CA VAL A 87 -0.26 1.26 -14.51
C VAL A 87 -0.35 -0.16 -13.99
N ILE A 88 -1.05 -1.02 -14.71
CA ILE A 88 -1.15 -2.45 -14.41
C ILE A 88 -0.71 -3.26 -15.62
N TYR A 89 -0.09 -4.40 -15.36
CA TYR A 89 0.01 -5.51 -16.29
C TYR A 89 -1.18 -6.42 -16.03
N ALA A 90 -1.82 -6.91 -17.07
CA ALA A 90 -2.99 -7.75 -16.94
C ALA A 90 -3.00 -8.89 -17.95
N HIS A 91 -3.60 -10.01 -17.58
CA HIS A 91 -3.64 -11.23 -18.38
C HIS A 91 -4.95 -11.99 -18.15
N GLY A 92 -5.24 -13.01 -18.96
CA GLY A 92 -6.50 -13.73 -18.97
C GLY A 92 -7.65 -12.83 -19.37
N LEU A 93 -7.67 -12.39 -20.63
CA LEU A 93 -8.68 -11.47 -21.15
C LEU A 93 -10.02 -12.20 -21.31
N LEU A 94 -11.00 -11.86 -20.48
CA LEU A 94 -12.37 -12.36 -20.60
C LEU A 94 -13.14 -11.51 -21.60
N ILE A 95 -13.71 -12.15 -22.62
CA ILE A 95 -14.60 -11.53 -23.61
C ILE A 95 -15.90 -12.33 -23.66
N GLY A 96 -17.03 -11.65 -23.59
CA GLY A 96 -18.33 -12.28 -23.73
C GLY A 96 -19.47 -11.31 -23.52
N GLN A 97 -20.69 -11.82 -23.59
CA GLN A 97 -21.88 -11.04 -23.28
C GLN A 97 -22.70 -11.77 -22.21
N VAL A 98 -22.91 -11.10 -21.08
CA VAL A 98 -23.76 -11.62 -20.00
C VAL A 98 -25.02 -10.77 -19.96
N GLU A 99 -26.17 -11.41 -20.17
CA GLU A 99 -27.45 -10.73 -20.38
C GLU A 99 -27.33 -9.74 -21.57
N ASP A 100 -27.40 -8.43 -21.33
CA ASP A 100 -27.27 -7.37 -22.34
C ASP A 100 -25.97 -6.56 -22.23
N VAL A 101 -25.02 -7.01 -21.40
CA VAL A 101 -23.77 -6.29 -21.13
C VAL A 101 -22.59 -7.01 -21.77
N LYS A 102 -21.93 -6.31 -22.70
CA LYS A 102 -20.65 -6.76 -23.26
C LYS A 102 -19.54 -6.58 -22.22
N ILE A 103 -18.79 -7.65 -22.00
CA ILE A 103 -17.66 -7.70 -21.08
C ILE A 103 -16.40 -7.96 -21.91
N MET A 104 -15.38 -7.13 -21.70
CA MET A 104 -14.04 -7.28 -22.25
C MET A 104 -13.05 -6.81 -21.19
N HIS A 105 -12.58 -7.71 -20.34
CA HIS A 105 -11.81 -7.33 -19.15
C HIS A 105 -10.83 -8.42 -18.72
N PRO A 106 -9.56 -8.10 -18.41
CA PRO A 106 -8.60 -9.07 -17.93
C PRO A 106 -8.86 -9.44 -16.47
N ILE A 107 -8.57 -10.68 -16.09
CA ILE A 107 -8.90 -11.16 -14.75
C ILE A 107 -7.70 -11.10 -13.82
N PHE A 108 -6.51 -11.38 -14.33
CA PHE A 108 -5.29 -11.34 -13.53
C PHE A 108 -4.65 -9.98 -13.71
N THR A 109 -4.51 -9.21 -12.64
CA THR A 109 -3.90 -7.88 -12.70
C THR A 109 -2.76 -7.76 -11.72
N LYS A 110 -1.67 -7.14 -12.16
CA LYS A 110 -0.47 -6.90 -11.35
C LYS A 110 -0.11 -5.43 -11.48
N LYS A 111 0.00 -4.75 -10.35
CA LYS A 111 0.38 -3.34 -10.35
C LYS A 111 1.82 -3.22 -10.83
N MET A 112 2.11 -2.20 -11.63
CA MET A 112 3.44 -1.94 -12.19
C MET A 112 3.96 -0.59 -11.69
N ASP A 113 5.27 -0.52 -11.47
CA ASP A 113 5.99 0.73 -11.28
C ASP A 113 6.60 1.18 -12.60
N LEU A 114 6.38 2.46 -12.96
CA LEU A 114 6.89 3.08 -14.17
C LEU A 114 8.01 4.04 -13.81
N SER A 115 9.24 3.69 -14.18
CA SER A 115 10.43 4.49 -13.91
C SER A 115 11.03 5.07 -15.20
N PHE A 116 11.80 6.14 -15.06
CA PHE A 116 12.51 6.78 -16.17
C PHE A 116 13.99 6.92 -15.85
N ASP A 117 14.85 6.37 -16.70
CA ASP A 117 16.30 6.56 -16.64
C ASP A 117 16.70 7.75 -17.50
N ASP A 118 17.06 8.86 -16.85
CA ASP A 118 17.53 10.09 -17.51
C ASP A 118 18.79 9.86 -18.38
N LYS A 119 19.70 8.97 -17.98
CA LYS A 119 20.99 8.77 -18.66
C LYS A 119 20.79 8.10 -20.01
N ASN A 120 20.00 7.03 -20.02
CA ASN A 120 19.73 6.25 -21.23
C ASN A 120 18.47 6.72 -21.96
N SER A 121 17.68 7.63 -21.35
CA SER A 121 16.39 8.08 -21.86
C SER A 121 15.42 6.93 -22.09
N VAL A 122 15.35 5.97 -21.16
CA VAL A 122 14.53 4.75 -21.26
C VAL A 122 13.45 4.77 -20.18
N PHE A 123 12.23 4.40 -20.55
CA PHE A 123 11.18 4.06 -19.59
C PHE A 123 11.24 2.57 -19.30
N SER A 124 11.12 2.18 -18.04
CA SER A 124 11.01 0.78 -17.64
C SER A 124 9.75 0.54 -16.80
N LEU A 125 9.07 -0.56 -17.08
CA LEU A 125 8.01 -1.11 -16.23
C LEU A 125 8.56 -2.31 -15.47
N LYS A 126 8.30 -2.35 -14.17
CA LYS A 126 8.60 -3.49 -13.30
C LYS A 126 7.40 -3.78 -12.39
N PRO A 127 7.21 -5.02 -11.92
CA PRO A 127 6.12 -5.34 -11.01
C PRO A 127 6.26 -4.49 -9.74
N TYR A 128 5.17 -3.84 -9.36
CA TYR A 128 5.11 -3.08 -8.11
C TYR A 128 5.24 -4.02 -6.93
N ASN A 129 4.77 -5.26 -7.00
CA ASN A 129 4.95 -6.29 -5.98
C ASN A 129 4.78 -7.67 -6.63
N ASN A 130 5.03 -8.72 -5.85
CA ASN A 130 4.84 -10.11 -6.32
C ASN A 130 3.39 -10.61 -6.22
N LEU A 131 2.42 -9.72 -6.00
CA LEU A 131 1.02 -10.09 -5.82
C LEU A 131 0.22 -9.90 -7.10
N THR A 132 -0.33 -11.01 -7.61
CA THR A 132 -1.35 -10.98 -8.65
C THR A 132 -2.73 -10.84 -8.02
N ASN A 133 -3.47 -9.83 -8.44
CA ASN A 133 -4.87 -9.62 -8.08
C ASN A 133 -5.79 -10.35 -9.07
N ILE A 134 -7.00 -10.70 -8.61
CA ILE A 134 -8.00 -11.44 -9.37
C ILE A 134 -9.28 -10.60 -9.40
N GLU A 135 -9.64 -10.08 -10.58
CA GLU A 135 -10.75 -9.15 -10.81
C GLU A 135 -11.99 -9.85 -11.40
N LEU A 136 -12.53 -10.83 -10.68
CA LEU A 136 -13.76 -11.56 -11.07
C LEU A 136 -15.06 -10.81 -10.71
N ASP A 137 -14.96 -9.74 -9.93
CA ASP A 137 -16.09 -8.92 -9.49
C ASP A 137 -16.80 -8.18 -10.65
N ILE A 138 -16.18 -8.10 -11.83
CA ILE A 138 -16.81 -7.64 -13.07
C ILE A 138 -18.07 -8.44 -13.42
N LEU A 139 -18.12 -9.72 -13.01
CA LEU A 139 -19.26 -10.63 -13.22
C LEU A 139 -20.32 -10.46 -12.13
N SER A 140 -20.05 -9.70 -11.06
CA SER A 140 -21.03 -9.51 -9.99
C SER A 140 -22.23 -8.68 -10.45
N GLY A 141 -23.41 -9.08 -9.98
CA GLY A 141 -24.69 -8.45 -10.29
C GLY A 141 -25.45 -9.07 -11.45
N PHE A 142 -24.90 -10.11 -12.09
CA PHE A 142 -25.62 -10.93 -13.06
C PHE A 142 -26.17 -12.19 -12.38
N GLU A 143 -27.37 -12.63 -12.79
CA GLU A 143 -28.04 -13.83 -12.24
C GLU A 143 -27.15 -15.10 -12.28
N PRO A 144 -26.39 -15.38 -13.36
CA PRO A 144 -25.54 -16.58 -13.42
C PRO A 144 -24.36 -16.57 -12.43
N PHE A 145 -23.97 -15.41 -11.89
CA PHE A 145 -22.76 -15.26 -11.07
C PHE A 145 -23.07 -14.69 -9.68
N PRO A 146 -23.57 -15.52 -8.74
CA PRO A 146 -23.79 -15.11 -7.36
C PRO A 146 -22.50 -14.60 -6.70
N LEU A 147 -22.60 -13.52 -5.93
CA LEU A 147 -21.45 -12.89 -5.27
C LEU A 147 -20.64 -13.88 -4.41
N GLN A 148 -21.31 -14.83 -3.74
CA GLN A 148 -20.65 -15.81 -2.89
C GLN A 148 -19.73 -16.76 -3.69
N LYS A 149 -20.16 -17.21 -4.87
CA LYS A 149 -19.34 -18.03 -5.77
C LYS A 149 -18.14 -17.24 -6.30
N ILE A 150 -18.34 -15.96 -6.63
CA ILE A 150 -17.25 -15.07 -7.06
C ILE A 150 -16.20 -14.93 -5.95
N ILE A 151 -16.62 -14.67 -4.71
CA ILE A 151 -15.71 -14.56 -3.55
C ILE A 151 -14.95 -15.87 -3.32
N GLU A 152 -15.65 -17.01 -3.41
CA GLU A 152 -15.05 -18.33 -3.29
C GLU A 152 -13.98 -18.57 -4.37
N ALA A 153 -14.33 -18.34 -5.64
CA ALA A 153 -13.40 -18.43 -6.76
C ALA A 153 -12.17 -17.54 -6.54
N THR A 154 -12.38 -16.25 -6.26
CA THR A 154 -11.29 -15.31 -5.99
C THR A 154 -10.39 -15.79 -4.86
N SER A 155 -10.95 -16.29 -3.76
CA SER A 155 -10.16 -16.77 -2.62
C SER A 155 -9.35 -18.02 -2.95
N GLN A 156 -9.94 -18.99 -3.65
CA GLN A 156 -9.25 -20.22 -4.03
C GLN A 156 -8.11 -19.94 -5.01
N ILE A 157 -8.36 -19.13 -6.04
CA ILE A 157 -7.34 -18.76 -7.02
C ILE A 157 -6.23 -17.93 -6.37
N LYS A 158 -6.56 -17.01 -5.46
CA LYS A 158 -5.54 -16.21 -4.73
C LYS A 158 -4.60 -17.08 -3.90
N SER A 159 -5.09 -18.21 -3.37
CA SER A 159 -4.26 -19.12 -2.58
C SER A 159 -3.18 -19.85 -3.37
N LEU A 160 -3.29 -19.89 -4.71
CA LEU A 160 -2.31 -20.52 -5.60
C LEU A 160 -1.06 -19.67 -5.80
N GLY A 161 -1.12 -18.36 -5.54
CA GLY A 161 0.03 -17.46 -5.68
C GLY A 161 0.51 -17.27 -7.11
N ILE A 162 -0.42 -17.28 -8.08
CA ILE A 162 -0.15 -17.24 -9.52
C ILE A 162 0.70 -16.03 -9.92
N ASP A 163 1.68 -16.24 -10.79
CA ASP A 163 2.33 -15.16 -11.53
C ASP A 163 1.60 -14.87 -12.84
N ALA A 164 1.09 -13.64 -13.00
CA ALA A 164 0.33 -13.22 -14.18
C ALA A 164 1.10 -13.34 -15.50
N ARG A 165 2.44 -13.41 -15.46
CA ARG A 165 3.30 -13.59 -16.64
C ARG A 165 3.56 -15.06 -16.98
N ASN A 166 3.32 -15.98 -16.05
CA ASN A 166 3.45 -17.41 -16.29
C ASN A 166 2.17 -17.93 -16.94
N LYS A 167 2.24 -18.24 -18.23
CA LYS A 167 1.11 -18.72 -19.02
C LYS A 167 0.51 -20.02 -18.47
N ASP A 168 1.33 -20.95 -18.00
CA ASP A 168 0.86 -22.25 -17.53
C ASP A 168 0.05 -22.09 -16.23
N GLU A 169 0.52 -21.24 -15.31
CA GLU A 169 -0.20 -20.93 -14.06
C GLU A 169 -1.50 -20.16 -14.32
N VAL A 170 -1.49 -19.20 -15.26
CA VAL A 170 -2.70 -18.47 -15.66
C VAL A 170 -3.73 -19.41 -16.30
N THR A 171 -3.28 -20.37 -17.12
CA THR A 171 -4.17 -21.36 -17.75
C THR A 171 -4.82 -22.25 -16.68
N GLU A 172 -4.04 -22.79 -15.74
CA GLU A 172 -4.57 -23.61 -14.63
C GLU A 172 -5.57 -22.82 -13.77
N ALA A 173 -5.31 -21.53 -13.55
CA ALA A 173 -6.20 -20.66 -12.81
C ALA A 173 -7.52 -20.41 -13.54
N ILE A 174 -7.49 -20.23 -14.87
CA ILE A 174 -8.68 -20.05 -15.70
C ILE A 174 -9.54 -21.30 -15.69
N ASP A 175 -8.94 -22.49 -15.82
CA ASP A 175 -9.68 -23.76 -15.78
C ASP A 175 -10.46 -23.90 -14.47
N LYS A 176 -9.82 -23.58 -13.34
CA LYS A 176 -10.49 -23.56 -12.03
C LYS A 176 -11.60 -22.50 -11.94
N ILE A 177 -11.43 -21.33 -12.56
CA ILE A 177 -12.47 -20.30 -12.59
C ILE A 177 -13.69 -20.80 -13.38
N ILE A 178 -13.47 -21.42 -14.53
CA ILE A 178 -14.52 -22.01 -15.37
C ILE A 178 -15.31 -23.05 -14.55
N ASP A 179 -14.60 -23.94 -13.85
CA ASP A 179 -15.20 -24.98 -13.01
C ASP A 179 -16.03 -24.39 -11.84
N ILE A 180 -15.48 -23.42 -11.09
CA ILE A 180 -16.16 -22.86 -9.90
C ILE A 180 -17.39 -22.01 -10.29
N LEU A 181 -17.29 -21.27 -11.40
CA LEU A 181 -18.35 -20.38 -11.87
C LEU A 181 -19.35 -21.08 -12.80
N ASP A 182 -19.20 -22.39 -13.06
CA ASP A 182 -20.04 -23.18 -13.97
C ASP A 182 -20.19 -22.52 -15.35
N ILE A 183 -19.12 -21.94 -15.89
CA ILE A 183 -19.15 -21.24 -17.18
C ILE A 183 -19.30 -22.29 -18.29
N GLN A 184 -20.44 -22.27 -19.00
CA GLN A 184 -20.66 -23.15 -20.15
C GLN A 184 -19.73 -22.73 -21.29
N ASN A 185 -18.59 -23.41 -21.39
CA ASN A 185 -17.63 -23.16 -22.45
C ASN A 185 -17.79 -24.21 -23.55
N ASN A 186 -18.21 -23.81 -24.75
CA ASN A 186 -18.26 -24.70 -25.91
C ASN A 186 -16.85 -25.03 -26.46
N SER A 187 -15.81 -24.38 -25.92
CA SER A 187 -14.41 -24.63 -26.27
C SER A 187 -13.55 -24.51 -25.02
N ASN A 188 -13.13 -25.64 -24.45
CA ASN A 188 -12.25 -25.77 -23.27
C ASN A 188 -10.82 -25.18 -23.44
N ASP A 189 -10.60 -24.27 -24.39
CA ASP A 189 -9.27 -23.82 -24.74
C ASP A 189 -9.11 -22.34 -24.41
N TYR A 190 -8.09 -22.03 -23.61
CA TYR A 190 -7.54 -20.68 -23.49
C TYR A 190 -6.99 -20.28 -24.88
N LYS A 191 -7.78 -19.49 -25.63
CA LYS A 191 -7.51 -19.21 -27.05
C LYS A 191 -6.52 -18.07 -27.20
N LYS A 192 -5.67 -18.15 -28.23
CA LYS A 192 -4.91 -16.97 -28.68
C LYS A 192 -5.86 -16.00 -29.39
N LEU A 193 -5.74 -14.71 -29.13
CA LEU A 193 -6.54 -13.70 -29.82
C LEU A 193 -5.90 -13.36 -31.17
N ASP A 194 -6.48 -13.83 -32.27
CA ASP A 194 -5.96 -13.55 -33.62
C ASP A 194 -6.42 -12.18 -34.16
N SER A 195 -7.59 -11.68 -33.71
CA SER A 195 -8.13 -10.36 -34.06
C SER A 195 -9.24 -9.93 -33.10
N LEU A 196 -9.28 -8.64 -32.71
CA LEU A 196 -10.42 -8.05 -31.96
C LEU A 196 -11.75 -8.09 -32.75
N LEU A 197 -11.72 -8.45 -34.04
CA LEU A 197 -12.90 -8.56 -34.90
C LEU A 197 -13.52 -9.97 -34.90
N ASP A 198 -12.84 -10.99 -34.35
CA ASP A 198 -13.34 -12.37 -34.26
C ASP A 198 -14.15 -12.62 -32.98
N MET A 199 -14.78 -11.57 -32.44
CA MET A 199 -15.69 -11.70 -31.31
C MET A 199 -16.91 -12.51 -31.75
N GLU A 200 -17.04 -13.75 -31.26
CA GLU A 200 -18.27 -14.51 -31.45
C GLU A 200 -19.43 -13.71 -30.85
N GLU A 201 -20.42 -13.36 -31.67
CA GLU A 201 -21.65 -12.65 -31.26
C GLU A 201 -22.57 -13.52 -30.39
N ASN A 202 -22.20 -14.78 -30.17
CA ASN A 202 -22.88 -15.67 -29.26
C ASN A 202 -22.42 -15.33 -27.85
N GLY A 203 -23.35 -14.98 -26.95
CA GLY A 203 -23.08 -14.52 -25.58
C GLY A 203 -22.42 -15.52 -24.63
N ASP A 204 -21.51 -16.34 -25.13
CA ASP A 204 -20.65 -17.22 -24.36
C ASP A 204 -19.48 -16.40 -23.79
N ILE A 205 -18.99 -16.82 -22.63
CA ILE A 205 -17.80 -16.21 -21.99
C ILE A 205 -16.58 -17.00 -22.44
N ILE A 206 -15.62 -16.31 -23.05
CA ILE A 206 -14.39 -16.89 -23.57
C ILE A 206 -13.19 -16.18 -22.94
N PHE A 207 -12.14 -16.94 -22.62
CA PHE A 207 -10.89 -16.42 -22.08
C PHE A 207 -9.79 -16.48 -23.14
N TYR A 208 -9.05 -15.39 -23.27
CA TYR A 208 -7.99 -15.23 -24.25
C TYR A 208 -6.61 -15.00 -23.61
N ASP A 209 -5.60 -15.64 -24.20
CA ASP A 209 -4.17 -15.50 -23.91
C ASP A 209 -3.60 -14.21 -24.50
N GLU A 210 -4.11 -13.09 -24.01
CA GLU A 210 -3.71 -11.77 -24.47
C GLU A 210 -3.31 -10.89 -23.29
N PRO A 211 -2.00 -10.76 -23.01
CA PRO A 211 -1.51 -9.81 -22.04
C PRO A 211 -1.68 -8.37 -22.49
N VAL A 212 -2.05 -7.50 -21.55
CA VAL A 212 -2.28 -6.07 -21.79
C VAL A 212 -1.69 -5.22 -20.67
N ILE A 213 -1.12 -4.09 -21.04
CA ILE A 213 -0.73 -3.03 -20.11
C ILE A 213 -1.81 -1.97 -20.13
N ILE A 214 -2.36 -1.65 -18.96
CA ILE A 214 -3.46 -0.72 -18.82
C ILE A 214 -3.02 0.45 -17.94
N PHE A 215 -3.27 1.66 -18.42
CA PHE A 215 -3.23 2.86 -17.60
C PHE A 215 -4.66 3.24 -17.22
N ARG A 216 -4.95 3.24 -15.91
CA ARG A 216 -6.31 3.47 -15.40
C ARG A 216 -6.31 4.27 -14.11
N LYS A 217 -7.49 4.73 -13.70
CA LYS A 217 -7.71 5.17 -12.33
C LYS A 217 -7.69 3.94 -11.42
N VAL A 218 -7.01 4.07 -10.28
CA VAL A 218 -6.91 3.04 -9.25
C VAL A 218 -8.31 2.60 -8.91
N ASP A 219 -8.52 1.32 -9.12
CA ASP A 219 -9.77 0.68 -8.85
C ASP A 219 -9.93 0.42 -7.35
N THR A 220 -10.99 0.97 -6.75
CA THR A 220 -11.23 0.81 -5.31
C THR A 220 -12.01 -0.46 -4.94
N ARG A 221 -12.36 -1.31 -5.92
CA ARG A 221 -13.14 -2.55 -5.71
C ARG A 221 -12.47 -3.55 -4.76
N LEU A 222 -11.16 -3.72 -4.82
CA LEU A 222 -10.39 -4.55 -3.87
C LEU A 222 -10.57 -4.09 -2.42
N TRP A 223 -10.57 -2.78 -2.18
CA TRP A 223 -10.88 -2.22 -0.86
C TRP A 223 -12.31 -2.52 -0.41
N ASN A 224 -13.27 -2.53 -1.34
CA ASN A 224 -14.67 -2.86 -1.01
C ASN A 224 -14.82 -4.33 -0.59
N MET A 225 -14.10 -5.26 -1.22
CA MET A 225 -14.06 -6.66 -0.81
C MET A 225 -13.43 -6.83 0.58
N GLU A 226 -12.30 -6.16 0.84
CA GLU A 226 -11.68 -6.18 2.16
C GLU A 226 -12.60 -5.60 3.25
N LEU A 227 -13.25 -4.47 2.97
CA LEU A 227 -14.24 -3.87 3.88
C LEU A 227 -15.42 -4.81 4.15
N ASN A 228 -15.92 -5.50 3.13
CA ASN A 228 -16.99 -6.50 3.28
C ASN A 228 -16.53 -7.68 4.15
N SER A 229 -15.34 -8.21 3.90
CA SER A 229 -14.75 -9.28 4.72
C SER A 229 -14.59 -8.85 6.18
N MET A 230 -14.07 -7.65 6.43
CA MET A 230 -13.98 -7.09 7.78
C MET A 230 -15.35 -6.94 8.44
N LEU A 231 -16.36 -6.46 7.71
CA LEU A 231 -17.74 -6.35 8.21
C LEU A 231 -18.34 -7.71 8.58
N GLU A 232 -18.11 -8.74 7.79
CA GLU A 232 -18.53 -10.11 8.10
C GLU A 232 -17.88 -10.63 9.38
N GLU A 233 -16.57 -10.45 9.54
CA GLU A 233 -15.86 -10.87 10.75
C GLU A 233 -16.34 -10.11 11.99
N ILE A 234 -16.58 -8.80 11.87
CA ILE A 234 -17.17 -8.01 12.96
C ILE A 234 -18.55 -8.56 13.34
N ARG A 235 -19.39 -8.92 12.36
CA ARG A 235 -20.72 -9.53 12.59
C ARG A 235 -20.62 -10.92 13.24
N LYS A 236 -19.59 -11.70 12.91
CA LYS A 236 -19.28 -13.00 13.55
C LYS A 236 -18.77 -12.85 15.00
N GLY A 237 -18.53 -11.61 15.46
CA GLY A 237 -18.11 -11.34 16.83
C GLY A 237 -16.60 -11.16 16.98
N TYR A 238 -15.88 -10.80 15.92
CA TYR A 238 -14.46 -10.48 15.99
C TYR A 238 -14.17 -9.43 17.07
N LYS A 239 -13.10 -9.63 17.84
CA LYS A 239 -12.74 -8.74 18.95
C LYS A 239 -12.10 -7.46 18.41
N ILE A 240 -12.79 -6.35 18.61
CA ILE A 240 -12.33 -5.04 18.13
C ILE A 240 -11.13 -4.56 18.97
N PRO A 241 -10.05 -4.07 18.33
CA PRO A 241 -8.95 -3.44 19.04
C PRO A 241 -9.40 -2.22 19.86
N LYS A 242 -8.87 -2.06 21.08
CA LYS A 242 -9.22 -0.92 21.97
C LYS A 242 -9.01 0.45 21.31
N THR A 243 -8.03 0.56 20.40
CA THR A 243 -7.79 1.78 19.62
C THR A 243 -8.96 2.16 18.71
N ILE A 244 -9.57 1.19 18.03
CA ILE A 244 -10.75 1.41 17.18
C ILE A 244 -12.00 1.61 18.03
N GLU A 245 -12.10 0.88 19.14
CA GLU A 245 -13.17 1.07 20.11
C GLU A 245 -13.18 2.48 20.71
N ALA A 246 -12.00 3.06 20.98
CA ALA A 246 -11.85 4.42 21.50
C ALA A 246 -12.34 5.49 20.52
N LEU A 247 -12.41 5.20 19.22
CA LEU A 247 -12.93 6.13 18.21
C LEU A 247 -14.46 6.23 18.21
N VAL A 248 -15.15 5.22 18.73
CA VAL A 248 -16.63 5.13 18.69
C VAL A 248 -17.30 5.34 20.05
N ASN A 249 -16.49 5.37 21.10
CA ASN A 249 -16.95 5.50 22.48
C ASN A 249 -16.50 6.84 23.06
N ASN A 250 -17.42 7.47 23.80
CA ASN A 250 -17.18 8.75 24.46
C ASN A 250 -16.59 8.58 25.87
N GLU A 251 -16.59 7.35 26.39
CA GLU A 251 -16.08 7.01 27.72
C GLU A 251 -14.65 6.51 27.64
N LYS A 252 -13.88 6.79 28.69
CA LYS A 252 -12.50 6.31 28.81
C LYS A 252 -12.51 4.80 28.94
N LEU A 253 -11.87 4.10 28.01
CA LEU A 253 -11.78 2.64 28.07
C LEU A 253 -10.86 2.22 29.22
N GLU A 254 -11.24 1.17 29.93
CA GLU A 254 -10.36 0.54 30.90
C GLU A 254 -9.17 -0.09 30.19
N VAL A 255 -7.98 0.25 30.66
CA VAL A 255 -6.69 -0.27 30.16
C VAL A 255 -6.08 -1.10 31.27
N ASP A 256 -5.58 -2.29 30.93
CA ASP A 256 -4.89 -3.13 31.90
C ASP A 256 -3.61 -2.44 32.40
N GLU A 257 -3.28 -2.67 33.67
CA GLU A 257 -2.13 -2.05 34.35
C GLU A 257 -0.81 -2.31 33.61
N ILE A 258 -0.67 -3.48 32.99
CA ILE A 258 0.52 -3.86 32.22
C ILE A 258 0.70 -2.92 31.03
N THR A 259 -0.38 -2.62 30.30
CA THR A 259 -0.36 -1.69 29.17
C THR A 259 -0.08 -0.27 29.65
N VAL A 260 -0.68 0.17 30.75
CA VAL A 260 -0.40 1.50 31.32
C VAL A 260 1.09 1.64 31.66
N GLU A 261 1.68 0.65 32.34
CA GLU A 261 3.09 0.70 32.72
C GLU A 261 4.01 0.74 31.49
N LYS A 262 3.68 -0.02 30.44
CA LYS A 262 4.43 -0.03 29.17
C LYS A 262 4.41 1.31 28.41
N TRP A 263 3.44 2.18 28.70
CA TRP A 263 3.31 3.48 28.05
C TRP A 263 3.72 4.64 28.97
N LYS A 264 3.86 4.40 30.27
CA LYS A 264 4.29 5.41 31.25
C LYS A 264 5.66 6.02 30.92
N GLU A 265 6.65 5.18 30.60
CA GLU A 265 8.01 5.64 30.26
C GLU A 265 8.06 6.54 29.01
N ILE A 266 7.09 6.37 28.09
CA ILE A 266 6.95 7.22 26.90
C ILE A 266 6.60 8.65 27.31
N GLY A 267 5.69 8.83 28.27
CA GLY A 267 5.29 10.16 28.75
C GLY A 267 6.38 10.89 29.55
N GLU A 268 7.33 10.16 30.12
CA GLU A 268 8.32 10.69 31.08
C GLU A 268 9.71 10.91 30.48
N ASP A 269 10.24 9.96 29.70
CA ASP A 269 11.61 10.04 29.15
C ASP A 269 11.60 10.41 27.66
N LEU A 270 11.52 11.70 27.39
CA LEU A 270 11.56 12.25 26.03
C LEU A 270 12.94 12.05 25.39
N LEU A 271 12.94 11.35 24.25
CA LEU A 271 14.12 10.98 23.47
C LEU A 271 14.00 11.54 22.04
N PHE A 272 13.91 12.87 21.95
CA PHE A 272 13.73 13.59 20.70
C PHE A 272 15.09 13.98 20.08
N PRO A 273 15.37 13.59 18.82
CA PRO A 273 16.62 13.96 18.14
C PRO A 273 16.62 15.41 17.62
N LEU A 274 15.45 16.02 17.43
CA LEU A 274 15.32 17.38 16.88
C LEU A 274 14.78 18.36 17.93
N PRO A 275 15.07 19.67 17.81
CA PRO A 275 14.54 20.69 18.72
C PRO A 275 13.01 20.64 18.84
N TYR A 276 12.50 20.91 20.04
CA TYR A 276 11.08 20.86 20.36
C TYR A 276 10.64 21.94 21.36
N ASN A 277 9.33 22.20 21.42
CA ASN A 277 8.71 23.12 22.37
C ASN A 277 7.77 22.38 23.35
N GLU A 278 7.18 23.09 24.31
CA GLU A 278 6.27 22.51 25.31
C GLU A 278 5.04 21.86 24.68
N ASP A 279 4.44 22.45 23.65
CA ASP A 279 3.30 21.85 22.95
C ASP A 279 3.64 20.48 22.36
N GLN A 280 4.84 20.33 21.81
CA GLN A 280 5.32 19.07 21.27
C GLN A 280 5.61 18.02 22.36
N LYS A 281 6.04 18.45 23.57
CA LYS A 281 6.15 17.54 24.72
C LYS A 281 4.79 17.03 25.17
N GLU A 282 3.81 17.92 25.23
CA GLU A 282 2.45 17.62 25.65
C GLU A 282 1.78 16.57 24.74
N ILE A 283 2.10 16.56 23.44
CA ILE A 283 1.64 15.52 22.51
C ILE A 283 2.06 14.12 22.99
N THR A 284 3.32 13.94 23.40
CA THR A 284 3.82 12.64 23.88
C THR A 284 3.12 12.22 25.17
N LYS A 285 2.95 13.15 26.10
CA LYS A 285 2.24 12.89 27.35
C LYS A 285 0.81 12.42 27.07
N ARG A 286 0.07 13.15 26.22
CA ARG A 286 -1.27 12.75 25.81
C ARG A 286 -1.28 11.41 25.09
N LEU A 287 -0.27 11.11 24.27
CA LEU A 287 -0.14 9.83 23.58
C LEU A 287 0.10 8.67 24.56
N SER A 288 0.82 8.89 25.66
CA SER A 288 1.00 7.85 26.71
C SER A 288 -0.27 7.56 27.51
N GLU A 289 -1.18 8.54 27.59
CA GLU A 289 -2.39 8.47 28.41
C GLU A 289 -3.66 8.10 27.60
N ASN A 290 -3.60 8.16 26.27
CA ASN A 290 -4.75 8.02 25.38
C ASN A 290 -4.44 7.13 24.17
N PHE A 291 -5.47 6.50 23.60
CA PHE A 291 -5.33 5.65 22.41
C PHE A 291 -5.09 6.42 21.10
N GLY A 292 -5.32 7.73 21.10
CA GLY A 292 -5.13 8.58 19.93
C GLY A 292 -5.08 10.06 20.31
N VAL A 293 -4.33 10.84 19.53
CA VAL A 293 -4.18 12.28 19.70
C VAL A 293 -4.32 12.95 18.33
N VAL A 294 -5.20 13.93 18.24
CA VAL A 294 -5.32 14.78 17.06
C VAL A 294 -4.45 16.01 17.26
N VAL A 295 -3.51 16.24 16.34
CA VAL A 295 -2.60 17.38 16.37
C VAL A 295 -2.92 18.30 15.19
N GLN A 296 -3.26 19.55 15.51
CA GLN A 296 -3.54 20.58 14.51
C GLN A 296 -2.53 21.73 14.63
N GLY A 297 -2.14 22.32 13.51
CA GLY A 297 -1.36 23.56 13.50
C GLY A 297 -1.36 24.23 12.14
N PRO A 298 -1.07 25.55 12.04
CA PRO A 298 -0.85 26.26 10.78
C PRO A 298 0.25 25.65 9.89
N PRO A 299 0.27 25.89 8.58
CA PRO A 299 1.38 25.46 7.73
C PRO A 299 2.72 26.04 8.23
N GLY A 300 3.80 25.26 8.16
CA GLY A 300 5.13 25.68 8.60
C GLY A 300 5.44 25.51 10.11
N THR A 301 4.48 25.11 10.95
CA THR A 301 4.67 25.00 12.41
C THR A 301 5.41 23.73 12.88
N GLY A 302 6.27 23.16 12.05
CA GLY A 302 7.11 22.04 12.45
C GLY A 302 6.41 20.68 12.64
N LYS A 303 5.19 20.47 12.13
CA LYS A 303 4.48 19.17 12.22
C LYS A 303 5.33 17.98 11.76
N SER A 304 6.06 18.11 10.65
CA SER A 304 6.96 17.07 10.18
C SER A 304 8.11 16.80 11.17
N HIS A 305 8.63 17.83 11.86
CA HIS A 305 9.61 17.64 12.92
C HIS A 305 9.01 16.92 14.12
N THR A 306 7.77 17.27 14.50
CA THR A 306 7.04 16.56 15.55
C THR A 306 6.86 15.08 15.23
N ILE A 307 6.48 14.75 13.99
CA ILE A 307 6.34 13.36 13.54
C ILE A 307 7.67 12.61 13.65
N VAL A 308 8.78 13.20 13.18
CA VAL A 308 10.12 12.57 13.28
C VAL A 308 10.52 12.35 14.74
N ASN A 309 10.30 13.34 15.60
CA ASN A 309 10.57 13.23 17.04
C ASN A 309 9.76 12.09 17.68
N LEU A 310 8.47 11.97 17.34
CA LEU A 310 7.62 10.88 17.82
C LEU A 310 8.08 9.51 17.31
N ILE A 311 8.45 9.39 16.02
CA ILE A 311 8.98 8.14 15.46
C ILE A 311 10.21 7.68 16.24
N CYS A 312 11.22 8.54 16.36
CA CYS A 312 12.46 8.20 17.04
C CYS A 312 12.23 7.87 18.53
N HIS A 313 11.37 8.62 19.20
CA HIS A 313 11.04 8.39 20.60
C HIS A 313 10.31 7.06 20.82
N LEU A 314 9.29 6.75 20.01
CA LEU A 314 8.56 5.48 20.09
C LEU A 314 9.48 4.29 19.79
N LEU A 315 10.35 4.40 18.79
CA LEU A 315 11.35 3.38 18.47
C LEU A 315 12.35 3.18 19.63
N ALA A 316 12.82 4.26 20.25
CA ALA A 316 13.71 4.18 21.41
C ALA A 316 13.07 3.48 22.62
N HIS A 317 11.74 3.55 22.74
CA HIS A 317 10.93 2.80 23.71
C HIS A 317 10.48 1.41 23.22
N GLY A 318 11.10 0.91 22.15
CA GLY A 318 10.85 -0.43 21.60
C GLY A 318 9.48 -0.62 20.96
N LYS A 319 8.79 0.46 20.57
CA LYS A 319 7.50 0.38 19.88
C LYS A 319 7.71 0.22 18.38
N ARG A 320 6.71 -0.37 17.72
CA ARG A 320 6.62 -0.44 16.25
C ARG A 320 5.77 0.73 15.76
N VAL A 321 6.21 1.40 14.70
CA VAL A 321 5.54 2.58 14.16
C VAL A 321 5.23 2.33 12.68
N LEU A 322 3.96 2.51 12.31
CA LEU A 322 3.53 2.58 10.91
C LEU A 322 3.18 4.03 10.61
N VAL A 323 3.79 4.59 9.56
CA VAL A 323 3.52 5.95 9.11
C VAL A 323 2.77 5.86 7.79
N THR A 324 1.61 6.51 7.72
CA THR A 324 0.78 6.57 6.51
C THR A 324 0.57 8.02 6.09
N SER A 325 0.38 8.24 4.79
CA SER A 325 0.16 9.55 4.19
C SER A 325 -0.68 9.38 2.93
N GLN A 326 -1.44 10.41 2.55
CA GLN A 326 -2.13 10.44 1.27
C GLN A 326 -1.16 10.56 0.08
N THR A 327 0.04 11.12 0.30
CA THR A 327 1.02 11.33 -0.78
C THR A 327 2.40 10.79 -0.42
N ASP A 328 3.04 10.15 -1.39
CA ASP A 328 4.41 9.62 -1.28
C ASP A 328 5.43 10.73 -1.00
N ARG A 329 5.19 11.93 -1.54
CA ARG A 329 6.07 13.09 -1.31
C ARG A 329 6.20 13.39 0.18
N ALA A 330 5.12 13.32 0.96
CA ALA A 330 5.19 13.60 2.39
C ALA A 330 6.03 12.54 3.13
N LEU A 331 5.90 11.27 2.73
CA LEU A 331 6.69 10.16 3.29
C LEU A 331 8.17 10.30 2.96
N LYS A 332 8.51 10.66 1.70
CA LYS A 332 9.90 10.96 1.29
C LYS A 332 10.49 12.12 2.11
N VAL A 333 9.72 13.18 2.36
CA VAL A 333 10.16 14.32 3.19
C VAL A 333 10.40 13.90 4.64
N LEU A 334 9.54 13.04 5.21
CA LEU A 334 9.74 12.50 6.56
C LEU A 334 11.00 11.63 6.62
N ASN A 335 11.17 10.71 5.67
CA ASN A 335 12.32 9.80 5.63
C ASN A 335 13.66 10.55 5.61
N ASN A 336 13.74 11.63 4.82
CA ASN A 336 14.95 12.47 4.74
C ASN A 336 15.25 13.26 6.03
N LYS A 337 14.27 13.47 6.90
CA LYS A 337 14.44 14.16 8.19
C LYS A 337 14.78 13.21 9.33
N ILE A 338 14.53 11.90 9.18
CA ILE A 338 14.93 10.89 10.16
C ILE A 338 16.46 10.80 10.17
N PRO A 339 17.12 10.79 11.36
CA PRO A 339 18.57 10.59 11.47
C PRO A 339 19.03 9.31 10.77
N GLU A 340 20.23 9.33 10.18
CA GLU A 340 20.73 8.24 9.34
C GLU A 340 20.83 6.90 10.11
N GLU A 341 21.16 6.98 11.40
CA GLU A 341 21.28 5.84 12.31
C GLU A 341 19.94 5.16 12.59
N ILE A 342 18.84 5.92 12.54
CA ILE A 342 17.47 5.41 12.72
C ILE A 342 16.86 5.03 11.36
N ARG A 343 17.25 5.71 10.28
CA ARG A 343 16.72 5.48 8.94
C ARG A 343 16.98 4.05 8.47
N SER A 344 18.11 3.46 8.86
CA SER A 344 18.44 2.05 8.61
C SER A 344 17.48 1.05 9.25
N LEU A 345 16.68 1.47 10.24
CA LEU A 345 15.66 0.65 10.90
C LEU A 345 14.26 0.89 10.31
N CYS A 346 14.15 1.84 9.38
CA CYS A 346 12.88 2.26 8.81
C CYS A 346 12.68 1.59 7.45
N MET A 347 11.62 0.79 7.32
CA MET A 347 11.19 0.28 6.01
C MET A 347 10.28 1.31 5.35
N SER A 348 10.59 1.68 4.12
CA SER A 348 9.79 2.59 3.31
C SER A 348 9.19 1.83 2.13
N ILE A 349 7.99 1.26 2.31
CA ILE A 349 7.22 0.67 1.21
C ILE A 349 6.62 1.82 0.39
N LEU A 350 7.44 2.39 -0.50
CA LEU A 350 7.09 3.48 -1.38
C LEU A 350 7.31 3.05 -2.81
N GLY A 351 6.25 2.66 -3.51
CA GLY A 351 6.24 2.78 -4.98
C GLY A 351 7.02 1.73 -5.76
N ASP A 352 8.12 1.23 -5.20
CA ASP A 352 9.20 0.61 -5.95
C ASP A 352 9.73 -0.57 -5.13
N ASP A 353 9.18 -1.77 -5.37
CA ASP A 353 9.53 -2.97 -4.59
C ASP A 353 11.00 -3.37 -4.73
N ALA A 354 11.66 -3.06 -5.85
CA ALA A 354 13.09 -3.34 -6.01
C ALA A 354 13.94 -2.47 -5.07
N LYS A 355 13.66 -1.17 -5.01
CA LYS A 355 14.33 -0.27 -4.07
C LYS A 355 13.92 -0.54 -2.61
N ALA A 356 12.66 -0.89 -2.37
CA ALA A 356 12.19 -1.24 -1.04
C ALA A 356 12.81 -2.55 -0.55
N MET A 357 13.09 -3.51 -1.44
CA MET A 357 13.80 -4.75 -1.13
C MET A 357 15.30 -4.49 -0.91
N GLU A 358 15.93 -3.62 -1.70
CA GLU A 358 17.31 -3.16 -1.45
C GLU A 358 17.42 -2.45 -0.09
N ASP A 359 16.50 -1.52 0.20
CA ASP A 359 16.41 -0.84 1.50
C ASP A 359 16.16 -1.84 2.64
N LEU A 360 15.40 -2.92 2.40
CA LEU A 360 15.17 -4.00 3.36
C LEU A 360 16.43 -4.82 3.59
N ASP A 361 17.14 -5.22 2.54
CA ASP A 361 18.39 -5.98 2.64
C ASP A 361 19.47 -5.15 3.35
N ASP A 362 19.56 -3.86 3.04
CA ASP A 362 20.43 -2.90 3.73
C ASP A 362 20.05 -2.76 5.20
N ALA A 363 18.76 -2.67 5.52
CA ALA A 363 18.27 -2.62 6.89
C ALA A 363 18.61 -3.91 7.65
N VAL A 364 18.35 -5.09 7.07
CA VAL A 364 18.64 -6.40 7.66
C VAL A 364 20.14 -6.57 7.87
N ARG A 365 20.98 -6.19 6.89
CA ARG A 365 22.44 -6.21 7.02
C ARG A 365 22.89 -5.34 8.20
N LYS A 366 22.45 -4.08 8.26
CA LYS A 366 22.79 -3.16 9.36
C LYS A 366 22.28 -3.63 10.71
N ILE A 367 21.08 -4.21 10.79
CA ILE A 367 20.55 -4.81 12.02
C ILE A 367 21.44 -5.98 12.47
N THR A 368 21.87 -6.83 11.53
CA THR A 368 22.74 -7.99 11.82
C THR A 368 24.14 -7.57 12.26
N GLU A 369 24.70 -6.54 11.62
CA GLU A 369 25.95 -5.89 12.06
C GLU A 369 25.82 -5.33 13.49
N ASN A 370 24.71 -4.65 13.79
CA ASN A 370 24.43 -4.12 15.12
C ASN A 370 24.22 -5.21 16.18
N LEU A 371 23.66 -6.36 15.81
CA LEU A 371 23.51 -7.53 16.68
C LEU A 371 24.85 -8.20 17.00
N SER A 372 25.86 -7.98 16.16
CA SER A 372 27.23 -8.50 16.35
C SER A 372 28.07 -7.63 17.30
N LEU A 373 27.55 -6.51 17.76
CA LEU A 373 28.22 -5.63 18.72
C LEU A 373 28.27 -6.24 20.12
N ASP A 374 29.36 -5.97 20.86
CA ASP A 374 29.44 -6.35 22.27
C ASP A 374 28.39 -5.59 23.10
N THR A 375 27.30 -6.28 23.39
CA THR A 375 26.18 -5.76 24.19
C THR A 375 26.61 -5.28 25.57
N THR A 376 27.76 -5.75 26.09
CA THR A 376 28.29 -5.36 27.40
C THR A 376 28.83 -3.93 27.36
N GLU A 377 29.60 -3.59 26.33
CA GLU A 377 30.18 -2.26 26.18
C GLU A 377 29.10 -1.23 25.82
N LEU A 378 28.16 -1.60 24.95
CA LEU A 378 26.97 -0.78 24.66
C LEU A 378 26.15 -0.48 25.91
N LYS A 379 25.92 -1.47 26.78
CA LYS A 379 25.22 -1.25 28.06
C LYS A 379 25.97 -0.30 28.99
N LYS A 380 27.31 -0.34 29.01
CA LYS A 380 28.12 0.61 29.80
C LYS A 380 28.00 2.03 29.23
N GLN A 381 28.14 2.19 27.92
CA GLN A 381 28.00 3.49 27.26
C GLN A 381 26.60 4.06 27.45
N PHE A 382 25.55 3.24 27.30
CA PHE A 382 24.18 3.63 27.55
C PHE A 382 23.98 4.15 28.99
N LYS A 383 24.49 3.44 30.00
CA LYS A 383 24.45 3.90 31.39
C LYS A 383 25.16 5.24 31.58
N LEU A 384 26.34 5.41 30.99
CA LEU A 384 27.10 6.66 31.05
C LEU A 384 26.36 7.83 30.38
N LEU A 385 25.81 7.61 29.20
CA LEU A 385 25.04 8.61 28.46
C LEU A 385 23.76 8.99 29.20
N LYS A 386 23.05 8.00 29.76
CA LYS A 386 21.85 8.25 30.59
C LYS A 386 22.18 9.09 31.81
N PHE A 387 23.32 8.84 32.46
CA PHE A 387 23.80 9.65 33.57
C PHE A 387 24.14 11.10 33.15
N LYS A 388 24.87 11.26 32.04
CA LYS A 388 25.17 12.60 31.49
C LYS A 388 23.91 13.37 31.11
N LEU A 389 22.95 12.70 30.47
CA LEU A 389 21.67 13.29 30.10
C LEU A 389 20.92 13.81 31.34
N LYS A 390 20.89 13.03 32.41
CA LYS A 390 20.30 13.46 33.68
C LYS A 390 20.99 14.71 34.23
N GLN A 391 22.32 14.74 34.28
CA GLN A 391 23.06 15.92 34.73
C GLN A 391 22.76 17.17 33.89
N CYS A 392 22.63 17.02 32.57
CA CYS A 392 22.26 18.13 31.70
C CYS A 392 20.85 18.64 31.98
N LYS A 393 19.86 17.74 32.17
CA LYS A 393 18.48 18.10 32.54
C LYS A 393 18.45 18.85 33.88
N ASP A 394 19.10 18.30 34.91
CA ASP A 394 19.17 18.93 36.24
C ASP A 394 19.81 20.33 36.20
N ASN A 395 20.88 20.50 35.40
CA ASN A 395 21.52 21.81 35.21
C ASN A 395 20.62 22.80 34.47
N GLN A 396 19.89 22.33 33.45
CA GLN A 396 18.95 23.15 32.69
C GLN A 396 17.83 23.68 33.61
N ASP A 397 17.25 22.82 34.44
CA ASP A 397 16.21 23.20 35.39
C ASP A 397 16.70 24.25 36.39
N ARG A 398 17.92 24.07 36.93
CA ARG A 398 18.55 25.05 37.84
C ARG A 398 18.75 26.42 37.18
N ILE A 399 19.14 26.43 35.90
CA ILE A 399 19.31 27.68 35.14
C ILE A 399 17.96 28.35 34.90
N TYR A 400 16.92 27.59 34.52
CA TYR A 400 15.56 28.13 34.36
C TYR A 400 14.99 28.71 35.65
N GLU A 401 15.19 28.04 36.79
CA GLU A 401 14.79 28.59 38.09
C GLU A 401 15.51 29.90 38.42
N SER A 402 16.80 29.98 38.10
CA SER A 402 17.60 31.19 38.32
C SER A 402 17.14 32.33 37.42
N LEU A 403 16.83 32.05 36.15
CA LEU A 403 16.25 33.02 35.21
C LEU A 403 14.89 33.54 35.69
N ARG A 404 13.99 32.64 36.11
CA ARG A 404 12.68 33.05 36.69
C ARG A 404 12.87 33.97 37.89
N LYS A 405 13.78 33.63 38.82
CA LYS A 405 14.05 34.47 40.00
C LYS A 405 14.53 35.88 39.62
N ILE A 406 15.27 36.02 38.53
CA ILE A 406 15.73 37.32 38.01
C ILE A 406 14.59 38.08 37.29
N GLU A 407 13.74 37.40 36.53
CA GLU A 407 12.60 38.03 35.85
C GLU A 407 11.49 38.52 36.81
N TYR A 408 11.38 37.91 38.00
CA TYR A 408 10.42 38.27 39.04
C TYR A 408 11.02 39.09 40.20
N SER A 409 12.30 39.49 40.11
CA SER A 409 12.94 40.47 41.00
C SER A 409 13.04 41.82 40.31
#